data_AF-A0A1G3FWV5-F1
#
_entry.id   AF-A0A1G3FWV5-F1
#
_cell.length_a   1.000
_cell.length_b   1.000
_cell.length_c   1.000
_cell.angle_alpha   90.00
_cell.angle_beta   90.00
_cell.angle_gamma   90.00
#
_symmetry.space_group_name_H-M   'P 1'
#
loop_
_entity.id
_entity.type
_entity.pdbx_description
1 polymer ?
#
loop_
_entity_poly.entity_id
_entity_poly.type
_entity_poly.pdbx_seq_one_letter_code
_entity_poly.pdbx_strand_id
1 'polypeptide(L)'
;MTQLAQYFQNLNLPMGSGRDVQSQIAGDAGFLGWVTPDATYVDATSGLIDTFYDRTGLPVTFAASGAGARATLVDNQLAGFACAHFEGSAAEYDDYVSTGLTLATGAAFTFAAILRLQDLAENHAITGRYASITSRAVLQVTSGNLPRLLAENSFATGPVALASGVWELVVGSFDGVDKARLWHRGVTATATSTGGDTASGPLRLGTLEGDDFQAFDGDLGEAIYFSRDLLADPDDPTMNAIKILASQLYNINVGA
;
A
#
# COMPACT_ATOMS: atom_id res chain seq x y z
N MET A 1 -18.98 23.69 1.35
CA MET A 1 -18.03 22.92 2.18
C MET A 1 -18.84 21.91 2.97
N THR A 2 -18.65 20.64 2.67
CA THR A 2 -19.34 19.52 3.34
C THR A 2 -18.81 19.34 4.76
N GLN A 3 -19.65 18.81 5.64
CA GLN A 3 -19.36 18.56 7.06
C GLN A 3 -18.09 17.73 7.30
N LEU A 4 -17.63 16.95 6.31
CA LEU A 4 -16.34 16.24 6.33
C LEU A 4 -15.13 17.18 6.50
N ALA A 5 -15.12 18.35 5.85
CA ALA A 5 -13.97 19.26 5.91
C ALA A 5 -13.77 19.91 7.29
N GLN A 6 -14.83 19.97 8.12
CA GLN A 6 -14.77 20.58 9.45
C GLN A 6 -14.15 19.69 10.53
N TYR A 7 -14.14 18.36 10.34
CA TYR A 7 -13.49 17.45 11.30
C TYR A 7 -11.96 17.60 11.31
N PHE A 8 -11.36 18.09 10.22
CA PHE A 8 -9.92 18.18 10.08
C PHE A 8 -9.30 19.51 10.55
N GLN A 9 -10.09 20.51 11.00
CA GLN A 9 -9.57 21.85 11.34
C GLN A 9 -10.02 22.46 12.68
N ASN A 10 -10.63 21.72 13.63
CA ASN A 10 -11.08 22.30 14.92
C ASN A 10 -10.09 22.15 16.10
N LEU A 11 -9.43 23.23 16.53
CA LEU A 11 -8.34 23.26 17.53
C LEU A 11 -8.82 23.03 18.98
N ASN A 12 -10.13 23.09 19.22
CA ASN A 12 -10.72 23.09 20.56
C ASN A 12 -11.32 21.73 20.98
N LEU A 13 -11.04 20.67 20.23
CA LEU A 13 -11.53 19.34 20.58
C LEU A 13 -10.54 18.63 21.53
N PRO A 14 -11.03 17.96 22.60
CA PRO A 14 -10.18 17.19 23.50
C PRO A 14 -9.43 16.12 22.70
N MET A 15 -8.16 15.87 23.03
CA MET A 15 -7.38 14.77 22.46
C MET A 15 -8.22 13.48 22.46
N GLY A 16 -8.66 13.05 21.27
CA GLY A 16 -9.65 11.97 21.13
C GLY A 16 -10.66 12.10 19.98
N SER A 17 -10.63 13.14 19.13
CA SER A 17 -11.64 13.28 18.07
C SER A 17 -11.14 13.85 16.72
N GLY A 18 -10.19 13.19 16.07
CA GLY A 18 -9.93 13.40 14.63
C GLY A 18 -8.89 14.48 14.28
N ARG A 19 -8.20 15.04 15.27
CA ARG A 19 -6.84 15.56 15.07
C ARG A 19 -5.85 14.51 15.54
N ASP A 20 -5.20 13.77 14.67
CA ASP A 20 -5.32 13.75 13.21
C ASP A 20 -4.84 12.36 12.82
N VAL A 21 -5.74 11.53 12.29
CA VAL A 21 -5.42 10.13 11.93
C VAL A 21 -4.19 10.09 11.03
N GLN A 22 -3.99 11.10 10.20
CA GLN A 22 -2.80 11.24 9.35
C GLN A 22 -1.55 11.54 10.19
N SER A 23 -1.61 12.48 11.13
CA SER A 23 -0.53 12.74 12.10
C SER A 23 -0.20 11.55 12.99
N GLN A 24 -1.19 10.71 13.34
CA GLN A 24 -0.96 9.49 14.12
C GLN A 24 -0.21 8.44 13.28
N ILE A 25 -0.58 8.27 12.01
CA ILE A 25 0.10 7.41 11.05
C ILE A 25 1.55 7.90 10.82
N ALA A 26 1.71 9.18 10.50
CA ALA A 26 3.01 9.79 10.21
C ALA A 26 3.91 9.94 11.45
N GLY A 27 3.31 10.02 12.64
CA GLY A 27 4.00 10.11 13.92
C GLY A 27 4.49 8.78 14.48
N ASP A 28 4.19 7.66 13.80
CA ASP A 28 4.71 6.35 14.18
C ASP A 28 6.24 6.34 14.08
N ALA A 29 6.92 5.80 15.09
CA ALA A 29 8.38 5.72 15.10
C ALA A 29 8.96 4.87 13.97
N GLY A 30 8.16 3.97 13.39
CA GLY A 30 8.51 3.16 12.24
C GLY A 30 8.01 3.72 10.92
N PHE A 31 7.38 4.89 10.84
CA PHE A 31 6.89 5.46 9.59
C PHE A 31 8.05 5.72 8.60
N LEU A 32 7.88 5.28 7.35
CA LEU A 32 8.89 5.41 6.30
C LEU A 32 8.46 6.25 5.11
N GLY A 33 7.16 6.32 4.83
CA GLY A 33 6.64 7.12 3.74
C GLY A 33 5.17 6.82 3.41
N TRP A 34 4.58 7.71 2.64
CA TRP A 34 3.18 7.70 2.26
C TRP A 34 2.99 8.27 0.85
N VAL A 35 2.59 7.41 -0.07
CA VAL A 35 2.20 7.76 -1.44
C VAL A 35 0.69 7.99 -1.49
N THR A 36 0.29 9.20 -1.87
CA THR A 36 -1.10 9.57 -2.19
C THR A 36 -1.16 10.09 -3.63
N PRO A 37 -1.97 9.50 -4.52
CA PRO A 37 -2.21 10.03 -5.87
C PRO A 37 -3.11 11.27 -5.82
N ASP A 38 -2.52 12.42 -5.48
CA ASP A 38 -3.16 13.74 -5.49
C ASP A 38 -2.22 14.71 -6.20
N ALA A 39 -2.77 15.66 -6.96
CA ALA A 39 -2.00 16.63 -7.74
C ALA A 39 -1.00 17.47 -6.90
N THR A 40 -1.19 17.53 -5.58
CA THR A 40 -0.27 18.18 -4.63
C THR A 40 1.01 17.36 -4.39
N TYR A 41 0.92 16.04 -4.52
CA TYR A 41 1.97 15.09 -4.14
C TYR A 41 2.49 14.27 -5.32
N VAL A 42 2.15 14.67 -6.55
CA VAL A 42 2.66 14.03 -7.76
C VAL A 42 3.12 15.06 -8.78
N ASP A 43 4.18 14.74 -9.49
CA ASP A 43 4.45 15.37 -10.79
C ASP A 43 3.77 14.54 -11.87
N ALA A 44 2.92 15.19 -12.67
CA ALA A 44 2.20 14.54 -13.76
C ALA A 44 2.31 15.34 -15.06
N THR A 45 2.62 14.65 -16.16
CA THR A 45 2.67 15.20 -17.51
C THR A 45 1.52 14.64 -18.33
N SER A 46 0.61 15.50 -18.78
CA SER A 46 -0.57 15.11 -19.56
C SER A 46 -1.47 14.06 -18.85
N GLY A 47 -1.55 14.13 -17.52
CA GLY A 47 -2.32 13.20 -16.70
C GLY A 47 -1.59 11.90 -16.32
N LEU A 48 -0.40 11.65 -16.88
CA LEU A 48 0.44 10.51 -16.51
C LEU A 48 1.38 10.91 -15.38
N ILE A 49 1.45 10.10 -14.32
CA ILE A 49 2.24 10.39 -13.14
C ILE A 49 3.70 10.03 -13.42
N ASP A 50 4.58 11.03 -13.45
CA ASP A 50 6.02 10.81 -13.61
C ASP A 50 6.67 10.45 -12.27
N THR A 51 6.22 11.06 -11.17
CA THR A 51 6.79 10.82 -9.84
C THR A 51 5.75 11.07 -8.76
N PHE A 52 5.68 10.16 -7.78
CA PHE A 52 5.03 10.41 -6.50
C PHE A 52 6.03 10.97 -5.50
N TYR A 53 5.59 11.92 -4.70
CA TYR A 53 6.29 12.47 -3.56
C TYR A 53 5.60 12.02 -2.28
N ASP A 54 6.38 11.87 -1.22
CA ASP A 54 5.82 11.60 0.11
C ASP A 54 4.87 12.71 0.56
N ARG A 55 3.67 12.30 0.96
CA ARG A 55 2.59 13.19 1.44
C ARG A 55 3.03 14.09 2.60
N THR A 56 3.93 13.59 3.46
CA THR A 56 4.36 14.27 4.69
C THR A 56 5.57 15.17 4.49
N GLY A 57 6.16 15.16 3.29
CA GLY A 57 7.34 15.95 2.94
C GLY A 57 8.67 15.28 3.29
N LEU A 58 8.67 13.98 3.62
CA LEU A 58 9.92 13.21 3.69
C LEU A 58 10.61 13.22 2.31
N PRO A 59 11.94 13.10 2.25
CA PRO A 59 12.68 13.03 0.99
C PRO A 59 12.53 11.65 0.33
N VAL A 60 11.30 11.13 0.24
CA VAL A 60 10.93 9.86 -0.35
C VAL A 60 10.15 10.13 -1.62
N THR A 61 10.55 9.46 -2.70
CA THR A 61 9.86 9.54 -3.99
C THR A 61 9.70 8.16 -4.60
N PHE A 62 8.72 8.03 -5.50
CA PHE A 62 8.56 6.88 -6.39
C PHE A 62 8.51 7.43 -7.82
N ALA A 63 9.58 7.25 -8.57
CA ALA A 63 9.69 7.74 -9.94
C ALA A 63 9.42 6.61 -10.93
N ALA A 64 8.67 6.90 -11.99
CA ALA A 64 8.39 5.93 -13.04
C ALA A 64 9.71 5.43 -13.66
N SER A 65 9.82 4.12 -13.90
CA SER A 65 11.03 3.53 -14.49
C SER A 65 11.24 3.93 -15.95
N GLY A 66 10.19 4.39 -16.63
CA GLY A 66 10.26 4.95 -17.97
C GLY A 66 8.98 5.64 -18.42
N ALA A 67 9.04 6.31 -19.58
CA ALA A 67 7.92 7.10 -20.11
C ALA A 67 6.68 6.26 -20.50
N GLY A 68 6.85 4.95 -20.70
CA GLY A 68 5.76 4.01 -20.99
C GLY A 68 5.26 3.22 -19.78
N ALA A 69 5.73 3.55 -18.57
CA ALA A 69 5.40 2.83 -17.34
C ALA A 69 4.82 3.79 -16.29
N ARG A 70 3.82 4.59 -16.69
CA ARG A 70 3.24 5.66 -15.89
C ARG A 70 1.73 5.48 -15.75
N ALA A 71 1.31 5.30 -14.51
CA ALA A 71 -0.08 5.31 -14.11
C ALA A 71 -0.74 6.66 -14.43
N THR A 72 -2.03 6.62 -14.74
CA THR A 72 -2.84 7.83 -15.00
C THR A 72 -3.41 8.36 -13.69
N LEU A 73 -3.29 9.67 -13.44
CA LEU A 73 -4.00 10.33 -12.34
C LEU A 73 -5.46 10.54 -12.73
N VAL A 74 -6.39 9.94 -11.98
CA VAL A 74 -7.82 10.01 -12.24
C VAL A 74 -8.55 10.65 -11.07
N ASP A 75 -9.20 11.79 -11.33
CA ASP A 75 -9.92 12.54 -10.29
C ASP A 75 -11.23 11.86 -9.85
N ASN A 76 -11.64 12.15 -8.62
CA ASN A 76 -12.95 11.81 -8.05
C ASN A 76 -13.32 10.32 -8.06
N GLN A 77 -12.35 9.42 -7.88
CA GLN A 77 -12.56 7.97 -7.89
C GLN A 77 -12.75 7.34 -6.51
N LEU A 78 -12.26 8.00 -5.45
CA LEU A 78 -12.26 7.48 -4.08
C LEU A 78 -12.87 8.50 -3.13
N ALA A 79 -14.17 8.46 -2.89
CA ALA A 79 -14.89 9.42 -2.04
C ALA A 79 -14.65 10.91 -2.41
N GLY A 80 -14.44 11.20 -3.70
CA GLY A 80 -14.12 12.53 -4.21
C GLY A 80 -12.62 12.86 -4.27
N PHE A 81 -11.75 11.96 -3.81
CA PHE A 81 -10.30 12.04 -4.00
C PHE A 81 -9.87 11.38 -5.32
N ALA A 82 -8.71 11.80 -5.81
CA ALA A 82 -8.07 11.19 -6.98
C ALA A 82 -7.46 9.82 -6.65
N CYS A 83 -7.16 9.04 -7.68
CA CYS A 83 -6.40 7.80 -7.59
C CYS A 83 -5.38 7.71 -8.73
N ALA A 84 -4.41 6.81 -8.60
CA ALA A 84 -3.54 6.41 -9.69
C ALA A 84 -4.12 5.14 -10.32
N HIS A 85 -4.47 5.21 -11.60
CA HIS A 85 -4.91 4.08 -12.41
C HIS A 85 -3.70 3.43 -13.06
N PHE A 86 -3.42 2.19 -12.67
CA PHE A 86 -2.35 1.36 -13.20
C PHE A 86 -2.91 0.44 -14.26
N GLU A 87 -2.34 0.49 -15.46
CA GLU A 87 -2.57 -0.51 -16.50
C GLU A 87 -1.59 -1.65 -16.27
N GLY A 88 -2.09 -2.88 -16.18
CA GLY A 88 -1.29 -4.04 -15.79
C GLY A 88 -1.43 -5.20 -16.75
N SER A 89 -0.43 -5.40 -17.62
CA SER A 89 -0.32 -6.57 -18.49
C SER A 89 1.15 -6.87 -18.82
N ALA A 90 1.40 -8.01 -19.47
CA ALA A 90 2.75 -8.34 -19.97
C ALA A 90 3.26 -7.38 -21.07
N ALA A 91 2.39 -6.58 -21.69
CA ALA A 91 2.74 -5.68 -22.81
C ALA A 91 2.77 -4.20 -22.41
N GLU A 92 1.98 -3.83 -21.40
CA GLU A 92 1.79 -2.47 -20.91
C GLU A 92 1.67 -2.56 -19.39
N TYR A 93 2.59 -1.92 -18.67
CA TYR A 93 2.66 -1.99 -17.23
C TYR A 93 3.24 -0.72 -16.65
N ASP A 94 2.76 -0.35 -15.47
CA ASP A 94 3.24 0.80 -14.73
C ASP A 94 4.16 0.37 -13.59
N ASP A 95 5.31 1.03 -13.49
CA ASP A 95 6.38 0.63 -12.57
C ASP A 95 7.10 1.86 -12.03
N TYR A 96 7.12 1.97 -10.70
CA TYR A 96 7.77 3.07 -10.00
C TYR A 96 8.80 2.54 -9.01
N VAL A 97 9.97 3.18 -8.99
CA VAL A 97 11.09 2.80 -8.13
C VAL A 97 11.28 3.84 -7.05
N SER A 98 11.36 3.39 -5.79
CA SER A 98 11.53 4.27 -4.65
C SER A 98 12.94 4.87 -4.58
N THR A 99 13.06 6.13 -4.16
CA THR A 99 14.30 6.74 -3.67
C THR A 99 14.05 7.34 -2.29
N GLY A 100 15.07 7.33 -1.41
CA GLY A 100 15.00 7.96 -0.09
C GLY A 100 14.32 7.12 1.00
N LEU A 101 13.73 5.97 0.63
CA LEU A 101 13.16 4.99 1.55
C LEU A 101 14.05 3.75 1.59
N THR A 102 14.42 3.28 2.78
CA THR A 102 15.21 2.05 2.96
C THR A 102 14.48 1.07 3.87
N LEU A 103 14.28 -0.14 3.37
CA LEU A 103 13.80 -1.29 4.14
C LEU A 103 14.93 -2.31 4.19
N ALA A 104 15.46 -2.57 5.39
CA ALA A 104 16.53 -3.54 5.55
C ALA A 104 16.00 -4.97 5.33
N THR A 105 16.76 -5.77 4.58
CA THR A 105 16.47 -7.20 4.40
C THR A 105 16.49 -7.92 5.75
N GLY A 106 15.45 -8.70 6.02
CA GLY A 106 15.29 -9.42 7.28
C GLY A 106 14.87 -8.51 8.45
N ALA A 107 14.55 -7.24 8.22
CA ALA A 107 13.94 -6.40 9.25
C ALA A 107 12.41 -6.52 9.23
N ALA A 108 11.78 -6.13 10.32
CA ALA A 108 10.33 -6.00 10.36
C ALA A 108 9.87 -4.90 9.40
N PHE A 109 8.68 -5.08 8.81
CA PHE A 109 8.08 -4.08 7.94
C PHE A 109 6.56 -4.23 7.88
N THR A 110 5.89 -3.16 7.43
CA THR A 110 4.47 -3.19 7.07
C THR A 110 4.23 -2.38 5.80
N PHE A 111 3.39 -2.94 4.92
CA PHE A 111 2.82 -2.26 3.77
C PHE A 111 1.30 -2.18 3.96
N ALA A 112 0.76 -0.97 3.88
CA ALA A 112 -0.69 -0.75 3.80
C ALA A 112 -1.02 -0.16 2.44
N ALA A 113 -2.05 -0.68 1.79
CA ALA A 113 -2.53 -0.18 0.51
C ALA A 113 -4.05 -0.06 0.51
N ILE A 114 -4.55 1.07 -0.01
CA ILE A 114 -5.94 1.22 -0.43
C ILE A 114 -5.97 1.06 -1.93
N LEU A 115 -6.70 0.06 -2.41
CA LEU A 115 -6.67 -0.32 -3.81
C LEU A 115 -8.04 -0.81 -4.29
N ARG A 116 -8.23 -0.75 -5.61
CA ARG A 116 -9.37 -1.33 -6.32
C ARG A 116 -8.85 -2.14 -7.48
N LEU A 117 -9.12 -3.43 -7.46
CA LEU A 117 -8.68 -4.35 -8.50
C LEU A 117 -9.60 -4.25 -9.73
N GLN A 118 -9.04 -4.28 -10.95
CA GLN A 118 -9.83 -4.26 -12.19
C GLN A 118 -9.81 -5.64 -12.87
N ASP A 119 -8.63 -6.18 -13.17
CA ASP A 119 -8.46 -7.56 -13.64
C ASP A 119 -8.44 -8.58 -12.50
N LEU A 120 -9.06 -9.74 -12.73
CA LEU A 120 -9.25 -10.81 -11.76
C LEU A 120 -8.50 -12.10 -12.12
N ALA A 121 -7.72 -12.11 -13.21
CA ALA A 121 -7.16 -13.32 -13.79
C ALA A 121 -5.67 -13.54 -13.46
N GLU A 122 -4.95 -12.53 -13.00
CA GLU A 122 -3.49 -12.57 -12.86
C GLU A 122 -3.02 -12.34 -11.41
N ASN A 123 -1.74 -12.59 -11.16
CA ASN A 123 -1.13 -12.15 -9.92
C ASN A 123 -0.74 -10.67 -10.09
N HIS A 124 -1.15 -9.84 -9.14
CA HIS A 124 -0.95 -8.40 -9.20
C HIS A 124 -0.07 -7.93 -8.07
N ALA A 125 1.07 -7.35 -8.37
CA ALA A 125 1.96 -6.85 -7.34
C ALA A 125 1.73 -5.37 -7.07
N ILE A 126 1.30 -5.07 -5.86
CA ILE A 126 0.95 -3.71 -5.48
C ILE A 126 2.23 -2.96 -5.14
N THR A 127 2.99 -3.47 -4.17
CA THR A 127 4.26 -2.88 -3.75
C THR A 127 5.15 -3.90 -3.07
N GLY A 128 6.46 -3.73 -3.18
CA GLY A 128 7.41 -4.59 -2.49
C GLY A 128 8.84 -4.44 -2.97
N ARG A 129 9.76 -5.12 -2.27
CA ARG A 129 11.13 -5.33 -2.75
C ARG A 129 11.19 -6.66 -3.48
N TYR A 130 11.77 -6.64 -4.67
CA TYR A 130 11.82 -7.80 -5.54
C TYR A 130 13.12 -7.86 -6.32
N ALA A 131 13.77 -9.01 -6.26
CA ALA A 131 14.88 -9.36 -7.14
C ALA A 131 14.63 -10.68 -7.88
N SER A 132 13.93 -11.64 -7.26
CA SER A 132 13.52 -12.91 -7.87
C SER A 132 12.42 -13.60 -7.07
N ILE A 133 11.90 -14.72 -7.57
CA ILE A 133 10.89 -15.54 -6.87
C ILE A 133 11.34 -16.03 -5.48
N THR A 134 12.67 -16.11 -5.25
CA THR A 134 13.30 -16.49 -3.97
C THR A 134 13.92 -15.31 -3.25
N SER A 135 13.70 -14.08 -3.69
CA SER A 135 14.20 -12.85 -3.06
C SER A 135 13.12 -11.78 -3.21
N ARG A 136 12.12 -11.83 -2.32
CA ARG A 136 10.94 -10.98 -2.40
C ARG A 136 10.29 -10.68 -1.05
N ALA A 137 9.84 -9.45 -0.90
CA ALA A 137 9.02 -8.95 0.20
C ALA A 137 7.93 -8.07 -0.41
N VAL A 138 6.74 -8.62 -0.65
CA VAL A 138 5.74 -8.03 -1.55
C VAL A 138 4.33 -8.16 -0.97
N LEU A 139 3.59 -7.05 -1.02
CA LEU A 139 2.14 -7.06 -0.93
C LEU A 139 1.56 -7.23 -2.35
N GLN A 140 0.79 -8.28 -2.55
CA GLN A 140 0.20 -8.61 -3.85
C GLN A 140 -1.25 -9.08 -3.71
N VAL A 141 -1.92 -9.22 -4.84
CA VAL A 141 -3.14 -9.99 -5.01
C VAL A 141 -2.79 -11.22 -5.84
N THR A 142 -3.34 -12.38 -5.48
CA THR A 142 -3.16 -13.62 -6.24
C THR A 142 -4.13 -13.69 -7.42
N SER A 143 -3.91 -14.58 -8.38
CA SER A 143 -4.89 -14.89 -9.44
C SER A 143 -6.20 -15.51 -8.94
N GLY A 144 -6.28 -15.89 -7.67
CA GLY A 144 -7.55 -16.22 -6.98
C GLY A 144 -8.23 -14.99 -6.36
N ASN A 145 -7.75 -13.79 -6.66
CA ASN A 145 -8.16 -12.49 -6.09
C ASN A 145 -7.96 -12.36 -4.58
N LEU A 146 -7.20 -13.26 -3.96
CA LEU A 146 -6.88 -13.16 -2.53
C LEU A 146 -5.71 -12.21 -2.32
N PRO A 147 -5.78 -11.27 -1.36
CA PRO A 147 -4.64 -10.45 -1.03
C PRO A 147 -3.62 -11.32 -0.30
N ARG A 148 -2.33 -11.02 -0.47
CA ARG A 148 -1.24 -11.83 0.08
C ARG A 148 -0.03 -10.99 0.38
N LEU A 149 0.54 -11.19 1.56
CA LEU A 149 1.89 -10.75 1.87
C LEU A 149 2.84 -11.93 1.65
N LEU A 150 3.97 -11.69 0.98
CA LEU A 150 5.11 -12.60 0.96
C LEU A 150 6.34 -11.91 1.55
N ALA A 151 7.10 -12.65 2.35
CA ALA A 151 8.46 -12.42 2.77
C ALA A 151 9.23 -13.73 2.48
N GLU A 152 9.57 -13.90 1.20
CA GLU A 152 10.02 -15.15 0.57
C GLU A 152 9.10 -16.35 0.90
N ASN A 153 9.52 -17.21 1.83
CA ASN A 153 8.84 -18.44 2.21
C ASN A 153 7.78 -18.22 3.30
N SER A 154 7.83 -17.09 3.99
CA SER A 154 6.79 -16.67 4.93
C SER A 154 5.72 -15.88 4.18
N PHE A 155 4.52 -16.43 4.03
CA PHE A 155 3.42 -15.72 3.36
C PHE A 155 2.07 -15.92 4.04
N ALA A 156 1.30 -14.84 4.14
CA ALA A 156 -0.06 -14.85 4.68
C ALA A 156 -1.03 -14.42 3.59
N THR A 157 -2.09 -15.21 3.40
CA THR A 157 -3.14 -14.94 2.40
C THR A 157 -4.43 -14.58 3.12
N GLY A 158 -5.10 -13.53 2.66
CA GLY A 158 -6.34 -13.05 3.25
C GLY A 158 -7.47 -14.06 3.04
N PRO A 159 -8.49 -14.06 3.91
CA PRO A 159 -9.53 -15.07 3.88
C PRO A 159 -10.60 -14.83 2.80
N VAL A 160 -10.64 -13.63 2.21
CA VAL A 160 -11.70 -13.18 1.30
C VAL A 160 -11.09 -12.62 0.03
N ALA A 161 -11.63 -13.06 -1.11
CA ALA A 161 -11.26 -12.57 -2.43
C ALA A 161 -11.74 -11.12 -2.61
N LEU A 162 -10.88 -10.29 -3.20
CA LEU A 162 -11.20 -8.95 -3.65
C LEU A 162 -12.19 -9.06 -4.82
N ALA A 163 -13.17 -8.16 -4.83
CA ALA A 163 -14.09 -8.04 -5.95
C ALA A 163 -13.59 -6.97 -6.92
N SER A 164 -13.74 -7.22 -8.23
CA SER A 164 -13.44 -6.22 -9.25
C SER A 164 -14.27 -4.95 -9.01
N GLY A 165 -13.64 -3.79 -9.16
CA GLY A 165 -14.29 -2.49 -9.02
C GLY A 165 -14.60 -2.08 -7.58
N VAL A 166 -14.17 -2.82 -6.56
CA VAL A 166 -14.39 -2.48 -5.14
C VAL A 166 -13.09 -1.97 -4.51
N TRP A 167 -13.18 -0.81 -3.84
CA TRP A 167 -12.10 -0.27 -3.02
C TRP A 167 -11.98 -1.03 -1.71
N GLU A 168 -10.77 -1.49 -1.41
CA GLU A 168 -10.44 -2.29 -0.22
C GLU A 168 -9.19 -1.72 0.47
N LEU A 169 -9.11 -1.93 1.78
CA LEU A 169 -7.87 -1.75 2.55
C LEU A 169 -7.23 -3.12 2.75
N VAL A 170 -5.97 -3.24 2.36
CA VAL A 170 -5.15 -4.43 2.58
C VAL A 170 -3.87 -4.01 3.31
N VAL A 171 -3.53 -4.72 4.38
CA VAL A 171 -2.30 -4.45 5.14
C VAL A 171 -1.52 -5.74 5.35
N GLY A 172 -0.25 -5.76 4.96
CA GLY A 172 0.66 -6.89 5.19
C GLY A 172 1.82 -6.48 6.08
N SER A 173 2.15 -7.29 7.10
CA SER A 173 3.30 -7.09 7.97
C SER A 173 4.18 -8.33 8.12
N PHE A 174 5.50 -8.13 8.22
CA PHE A 174 6.48 -9.16 8.55
C PHE A 174 7.22 -8.76 9.83
N ASP A 175 7.50 -9.73 10.71
CA ASP A 175 8.13 -9.47 12.01
C ASP A 175 9.66 -9.37 11.99
N GLY A 176 10.28 -9.57 10.82
CA GLY A 176 11.74 -9.59 10.68
C GLY A 176 12.37 -10.96 11.01
N VAL A 177 11.57 -11.98 11.32
CA VAL A 177 12.08 -13.29 11.73
C VAL A 177 11.46 -14.40 10.91
N ASP A 178 10.18 -14.70 11.15
CA ASP A 178 9.52 -15.88 10.60
C ASP A 178 8.00 -15.74 10.43
N LYS A 179 7.39 -14.59 10.77
CA LYS A 179 5.94 -14.41 10.68
C LYS A 179 5.54 -13.36 9.66
N ALA A 180 4.86 -13.82 8.63
CA ALA A 180 4.08 -12.97 7.74
C ALA A 180 2.64 -12.88 8.26
N ARG A 181 2.07 -11.68 8.21
CA ARG A 181 0.68 -11.38 8.56
C ARG A 181 0.03 -10.59 7.46
N LEU A 182 -1.27 -10.79 7.30
CA LEU A 182 -2.09 -10.01 6.39
C LEU A 182 -3.44 -9.73 7.02
N TRP A 183 -3.79 -8.46 7.15
CA TRP A 183 -5.10 -8.01 7.56
C TRP A 183 -5.94 -7.63 6.34
N HIS A 184 -7.17 -8.13 6.30
CA HIS A 184 -8.18 -7.78 5.31
C HIS A 184 -9.58 -7.99 5.91
N ARG A 185 -10.44 -6.96 5.81
CA ARG A 185 -11.85 -6.98 6.26
C ARG A 185 -12.04 -7.52 7.69
N GLY A 186 -11.29 -6.97 8.63
CA GLY A 186 -11.41 -7.28 10.06
C GLY A 186 -10.68 -8.55 10.51
N VAL A 187 -10.10 -9.32 9.59
CA VAL A 187 -9.42 -10.59 9.91
C VAL A 187 -7.92 -10.48 9.61
N THR A 188 -7.10 -10.90 10.57
CA THR A 188 -5.65 -11.10 10.37
C THR A 188 -5.36 -12.57 10.11
N ALA A 189 -4.85 -12.88 8.92
CA ALA A 189 -4.22 -14.15 8.62
C ALA A 189 -2.74 -14.10 9.03
N THR A 190 -2.22 -15.21 9.56
CA THR A 190 -0.82 -15.32 10.01
C THR A 190 -0.25 -16.64 9.51
N ALA A 191 1.00 -16.61 9.04
CA ALA A 191 1.76 -17.81 8.73
C ALA A 191 3.16 -17.71 9.33
N THR A 192 3.74 -18.87 9.65
CA THR A 192 5.09 -18.99 10.18
C THR A 192 5.90 -19.92 9.30
N SER A 193 7.08 -19.50 8.85
CA SER A 193 8.01 -20.33 8.08
C SER A 193 9.45 -20.13 8.51
N THR A 194 10.25 -21.20 8.47
CA THR A 194 11.70 -21.10 8.69
C THR A 194 12.35 -20.39 7.50
N GLY A 195 13.03 -19.27 7.75
CA GLY A 195 13.49 -18.38 6.69
C GLY A 195 12.42 -17.35 6.29
N GLY A 196 12.85 -16.10 6.20
CA GLY A 196 11.97 -14.94 6.04
C GLY A 196 12.39 -14.06 4.88
N ASP A 197 12.25 -12.75 5.06
CA ASP A 197 12.60 -11.76 4.05
C ASP A 197 14.08 -11.83 3.61
N THR A 198 14.30 -12.34 2.41
CA THR A 198 15.58 -12.31 1.67
C THR A 198 15.57 -11.31 0.53
N ALA A 199 14.56 -10.43 0.46
CA ALA A 199 14.40 -9.48 -0.61
C ALA A 199 15.61 -8.55 -0.71
N SER A 200 16.06 -8.31 -1.93
CA SER A 200 17.09 -7.34 -2.25
C SER A 200 16.59 -6.41 -3.36
N GLY A 201 17.21 -5.24 -3.50
CA GLY A 201 16.79 -4.23 -4.47
C GLY A 201 15.88 -3.13 -3.91
N PRO A 202 15.51 -2.16 -4.75
CA PRO A 202 14.68 -1.03 -4.34
C PRO A 202 13.24 -1.47 -4.06
N LEU A 203 12.52 -0.68 -3.26
CA LEU A 203 11.08 -0.82 -3.13
C LEU A 203 10.42 -0.33 -4.42
N ARG A 204 9.48 -1.11 -4.95
CA ARG A 204 8.72 -0.82 -6.15
C ARG A 204 7.24 -0.64 -5.85
N LEU A 205 6.55 0.05 -6.75
CA LEU A 205 5.11 0.22 -6.76
C LEU A 205 4.60 -0.09 -8.18
N GLY A 206 3.57 -0.92 -8.29
CA GLY A 206 2.87 -1.22 -9.55
C GLY A 206 3.32 -2.47 -10.29
N THR A 207 4.60 -2.89 -10.19
CA THR A 207 5.08 -4.08 -10.92
C THR A 207 6.20 -4.83 -10.18
N LEU A 208 6.19 -6.17 -10.25
CA LEU A 208 7.40 -6.99 -10.08
C LEU A 208 8.00 -7.26 -11.45
N GLU A 209 9.15 -6.66 -11.69
CA GLU A 209 9.94 -6.89 -12.89
C GLU A 209 10.89 -8.07 -12.68
N GLY A 210 10.93 -9.04 -13.60
CA GLY A 210 11.85 -10.19 -13.56
C GLY A 210 11.18 -11.53 -13.86
N ASP A 211 11.78 -12.62 -13.36
CA ASP A 211 11.14 -13.95 -13.38
C ASP A 211 9.78 -13.86 -12.64
N ASP A 212 8.71 -14.48 -13.13
CA ASP A 212 7.36 -14.35 -12.53
C ASP A 212 6.84 -12.89 -12.51
N PHE A 213 6.88 -12.25 -13.68
CA PHE A 213 6.38 -10.89 -13.91
C PHE A 213 4.94 -10.73 -13.42
N GLN A 214 4.68 -9.65 -12.67
CA GLN A 214 3.38 -9.35 -12.08
C GLN A 214 3.13 -7.85 -12.14
N ALA A 215 2.24 -7.40 -13.02
CA ALA A 215 1.82 -6.01 -13.08
C ALA A 215 0.49 -5.83 -12.34
N PHE A 216 0.37 -4.74 -11.59
CA PHE A 216 -0.89 -4.34 -10.97
C PHE A 216 -1.81 -3.75 -12.03
N ASP A 217 -2.99 -4.35 -12.18
CA ASP A 217 -4.08 -3.81 -12.97
C ASP A 217 -5.17 -3.33 -12.02
N GLY A 218 -5.22 -2.02 -11.83
CA GLY A 218 -6.21 -1.42 -10.95
C GLY A 218 -5.87 -0.03 -10.48
N ASP A 219 -6.62 0.43 -9.49
CA ASP A 219 -6.47 1.76 -8.94
C ASP A 219 -5.85 1.72 -7.55
N LEU A 220 -4.92 2.64 -7.30
CA LEU A 220 -4.31 2.88 -6.00
C LEU A 220 -4.82 4.20 -5.43
N GLY A 221 -5.28 4.20 -4.18
CA GLY A 221 -5.67 5.40 -3.44
C GLY A 221 -4.62 5.83 -2.43
N GLU A 222 -3.97 4.88 -1.76
CA GLU A 222 -2.91 5.14 -0.78
C GLU A 222 -1.92 3.96 -0.76
N ALA A 223 -0.64 4.24 -0.56
CA ALA A 223 0.33 3.25 -0.11
C ALA A 223 1.19 3.83 1.03
N ILE A 224 1.26 3.11 2.16
CA ILE A 224 1.91 3.57 3.40
C ILE A 224 2.89 2.50 3.89
N TYR A 225 4.08 2.93 4.28
CA TYR A 225 5.22 2.06 4.55
C TYR A 225 5.74 2.25 5.98
N PHE A 226 6.05 1.14 6.66
CA PHE A 226 6.63 1.15 8.00
C PHE A 226 7.78 0.15 8.17
N SER A 227 8.72 0.43 9.06
CA SER A 227 9.86 -0.41 9.47
C SER A 227 9.56 -1.31 10.67
N ARG A 228 8.27 -1.56 10.96
CA ARG A 228 7.83 -2.43 12.04
C ARG A 228 6.60 -3.23 11.66
N ASP A 229 6.35 -4.30 12.40
CA ASP A 229 5.18 -5.16 12.27
C ASP A 229 3.97 -4.54 12.99
N LEU A 230 3.07 -3.90 12.25
CA LEU A 230 1.86 -3.30 12.81
C LEU A 230 0.81 -4.35 13.19
N LEU A 231 0.89 -5.57 12.67
CA LEU A 231 -0.10 -6.64 12.87
C LEU A 231 0.30 -7.60 14.00
N ALA A 232 1.45 -7.38 14.65
CA ALA A 232 1.84 -8.11 15.86
C ALA A 232 0.87 -7.89 17.02
N ASP A 233 0.28 -6.68 17.10
CA ASP A 233 -0.67 -6.28 18.13
C ASP A 233 -2.02 -5.93 17.47
N PRO A 234 -3.11 -6.66 17.78
CA PRO A 234 -4.44 -6.33 17.24
C PRO A 234 -4.94 -4.94 17.64
N ASP A 235 -4.42 -4.39 18.75
CA ASP A 235 -4.77 -3.08 19.29
C ASP A 235 -3.78 -1.98 18.88
N ASP A 236 -2.88 -2.26 17.93
CA ASP A 236 -1.87 -1.30 17.48
C ASP A 236 -2.52 0.05 17.07
N PRO A 237 -2.10 1.17 17.70
CA PRO A 237 -2.75 2.46 17.49
C PRO A 237 -2.58 2.95 16.04
N THR A 238 -1.46 2.67 15.40
CA THR A 238 -1.18 3.09 14.02
C THR A 238 -2.00 2.27 13.04
N MET A 239 -2.11 0.96 13.24
CA MET A 239 -3.01 0.12 12.45
C MET A 239 -4.47 0.57 12.60
N ASN A 240 -4.90 0.91 13.82
CA ASN A 240 -6.24 1.43 14.07
C ASN A 240 -6.48 2.78 13.38
N ALA A 241 -5.47 3.65 13.33
CA ALA A 241 -5.52 4.89 12.57
C ALA A 241 -5.70 4.61 11.06
N ILE A 242 -4.96 3.65 10.47
CA ILE A 242 -5.11 3.26 9.06
C ILE A 242 -6.53 2.77 8.76
N LYS A 243 -7.14 1.97 9.66
CA LYS A 243 -8.54 1.53 9.51
C LYS A 243 -9.52 2.71 9.58
N ILE A 244 -9.29 3.67 10.47
CA ILE A 244 -10.12 4.88 10.58
C ILE A 244 -9.99 5.74 9.32
N LEU A 245 -8.78 5.91 8.78
CA LEU A 245 -8.54 6.60 7.51
C LEU A 245 -9.39 5.95 6.40
N ALA A 246 -9.26 4.64 6.18
CA ALA A 246 -10.00 3.94 5.14
C ALA A 246 -11.53 4.04 5.32
N SER A 247 -12.03 3.79 6.54
CA SER A 247 -13.46 3.76 6.79
C SER A 247 -14.13 5.13 6.86
N GLN A 248 -13.50 6.13 7.48
CA GLN A 248 -14.12 7.43 7.69
C GLN A 248 -13.82 8.44 6.58
N LEU A 249 -12.61 8.41 6.00
CA LEU A 249 -12.26 9.32 4.91
C LEU A 249 -12.74 8.78 3.56
N TYR A 250 -12.51 7.49 3.32
CA TYR A 250 -12.74 6.86 2.02
C TYR A 250 -13.99 5.99 1.95
N ASN A 251 -14.72 5.84 3.06
CA ASN A 251 -15.94 5.04 3.14
C ASN A 251 -15.73 3.57 2.73
N ILE A 252 -14.55 3.01 3.05
CA ILE A 252 -14.18 1.62 2.77
C ILE A 252 -14.64 0.72 3.91
N ASN A 253 -15.18 -0.46 3.57
CA ASN A 253 -15.55 -1.46 4.56
C ASN A 253 -14.30 -2.13 5.16
N VAL A 254 -14.03 -1.86 6.44
CA VAL A 254 -12.89 -2.43 7.17
C VAL A 254 -13.23 -3.68 7.98
N GLY A 255 -14.47 -4.18 7.91
CA GLY A 255 -14.96 -5.23 8.81
C GLY A 255 -15.25 -4.71 10.22
N ALA A 256 -16.20 -5.36 10.91
CA ALA A 256 -16.56 -5.06 12.30
C ALA A 256 -15.80 -5.97 13.27
#